data_AF-A0A2G5WPG7-F1
#
_entry.id   AF-A0A2G5WPG7-F1
#
_cell.length_a   1.000
_cell.length_b   1.000
_cell.length_c   1.000
_cell.angle_alpha   90.00
_cell.angle_beta   90.00
_cell.angle_gamma   90.00
#
_symmetry.space_group_name_H-M   'P 1'
#
loop_
_entity.id
_entity.type
_entity.pdbx_description
1 polymer ?
#
loop_
_entity_poly.entity_id
_entity_poly.type
_entity_poly.pdbx_seq_one_letter_code
_entity_poly.pdbx_strand_id
1 'polypeptide(L)'
;MLANPKVDALPAQHETSINSQLGAVQTHTGTTAYPTMGRPITKELKKVNNKTIVEKNLDVAHSVIQYLNDKTGRHFKAESAATRKFINDRIKEGYTQEDFIRVIDLKTKQWLNLPKFNAFLRPSTLFNATNFENYVNELVATKKPEKEPYTPPVLDFNRGEELLYGN
;
A
#
# COMPACT_ATOMS: atom_id res chain seq x y z
N MET A 1 47.33 31.02 50.73
CA MET A 1 47.58 29.59 50.48
C MET A 1 46.67 29.17 49.33
N LEU A 2 47.29 28.93 48.14
CA LEU A 2 46.88 28.05 47.02
C LEU A 2 45.52 28.30 46.32
N ALA A 3 45.29 28.16 45.01
CA ALA A 3 46.06 28.16 43.74
C ALA A 3 45.01 27.96 42.60
N ASN A 4 44.97 28.86 41.59
CA ASN A 4 44.73 28.73 40.11
C ASN A 4 43.95 27.53 39.46
N PRO A 5 43.58 27.55 38.13
CA PRO A 5 43.00 28.61 37.25
C PRO A 5 42.09 28.11 36.05
N LYS A 6 41.48 29.07 35.30
CA LYS A 6 41.29 29.23 33.82
C LYS A 6 40.58 28.20 32.91
N VAL A 7 39.62 28.67 32.08
CA VAL A 7 39.50 28.59 30.58
C VAL A 7 38.27 29.44 30.14
N ASP A 8 38.43 30.60 29.48
CA ASP A 8 38.49 30.86 28.01
C ASP A 8 37.18 30.49 27.26
N ALA A 9 36.57 31.25 26.33
CA ALA A 9 36.70 32.61 25.80
C ALA A 9 35.45 32.90 24.91
N LEU A 10 35.12 34.19 24.74
CA LEU A 10 34.04 34.75 23.90
C LEU A 10 34.24 34.51 22.39
N PRO A 11 33.20 34.69 21.56
CA PRO A 11 33.44 35.52 20.38
C PRO A 11 32.31 36.51 20.05
N ALA A 12 32.71 37.68 19.54
CA ALA A 12 31.84 38.69 18.96
C ALA A 12 32.51 39.34 17.73
N GLN A 13 31.70 39.49 16.67
CA GLN A 13 31.68 40.51 15.60
C GLN A 13 32.76 40.58 14.47
N HIS A 14 32.17 40.80 13.28
CA HIS A 14 32.50 41.74 12.19
C HIS A 14 33.08 41.24 10.85
N GLU A 15 32.47 41.78 9.79
CA GLU A 15 32.75 41.70 8.35
C GLU A 15 34.07 42.38 7.96
N THR A 16 34.63 42.09 6.77
CA THR A 16 35.02 43.08 5.72
C THR A 16 35.65 42.38 4.50
N SER A 17 35.10 42.70 3.33
CA SER A 17 35.64 42.97 1.97
C SER A 17 37.09 42.61 1.50
N ILE A 18 37.17 42.51 0.15
CA ILE A 18 38.26 42.70 -0.84
C ILE A 18 39.41 41.67 -0.99
N ASN A 19 39.56 41.12 -2.22
CA ASN A 19 40.67 41.48 -3.11
C ASN A 19 40.58 40.94 -4.56
N SER A 20 41.16 41.76 -5.45
CA SER A 20 41.21 41.78 -6.91
C SER A 20 42.29 40.86 -7.53
N GLN A 21 42.21 40.55 -8.83
CA GLN A 21 43.21 40.92 -9.87
C GLN A 21 43.00 40.13 -11.19
N LEU A 22 43.01 40.88 -12.30
CA LEU A 22 42.91 40.46 -13.71
C LEU A 22 44.18 39.78 -14.28
N GLY A 23 44.01 38.96 -15.32
CA GLY A 23 45.11 38.51 -16.19
C GLY A 23 44.67 37.79 -17.48
N ALA A 24 44.73 38.52 -18.60
CA ALA A 24 45.00 38.13 -20.01
C ALA A 24 44.08 37.16 -20.79
N VAL A 25 43.54 37.69 -21.89
CA VAL A 25 42.87 37.00 -23.01
C VAL A 25 43.90 36.34 -23.95
N GLN A 26 43.62 35.13 -24.44
CA GLN A 26 44.17 34.61 -25.71
C GLN A 26 43.08 33.93 -26.55
N THR A 27 42.90 34.44 -27.76
CA THR A 27 42.06 33.91 -28.84
C THR A 27 42.84 32.95 -29.73
N HIS A 28 42.28 31.80 -30.08
CA HIS A 28 42.46 31.19 -31.40
C HIS A 28 41.30 30.24 -31.72
N THR A 29 40.71 30.47 -32.88
CA THR A 29 39.73 29.63 -33.56
C THR A 29 40.33 28.28 -33.92
N GLY A 30 39.63 27.20 -33.59
CA GLY A 30 39.97 25.85 -34.01
C GLY A 30 38.72 25.00 -34.18
N THR A 31 38.14 25.03 -35.39
CA THR A 31 37.15 24.05 -35.84
C THR A 31 37.83 22.69 -35.92
N THR A 32 37.58 21.81 -34.95
CA THR A 32 37.82 20.37 -35.09
C THR A 32 36.47 19.68 -35.12
N ALA A 33 36.13 19.17 -36.30
CA ALA A 33 34.99 18.30 -36.54
C ALA A 33 35.21 16.98 -35.79
N TYR A 34 34.35 16.69 -34.81
CA TYR A 34 34.32 15.39 -34.16
C TYR A 34 33.45 14.41 -34.98
N PRO A 35 33.87 13.14 -35.09
CA PRO A 35 33.24 12.15 -35.96
C PRO A 35 31.84 11.76 -35.50
N THR A 36 30.94 11.71 -36.49
CA THR A 36 29.59 11.15 -36.47
C THR A 36 29.53 9.77 -35.81
N MET A 37 28.95 9.70 -34.62
CA MET A 37 28.49 8.44 -34.02
C MET A 37 27.05 8.16 -34.51
N GLY A 38 26.90 7.36 -35.56
CA GLY A 38 25.68 6.57 -35.79
C GLY A 38 25.75 5.30 -34.93
N ARG A 39 24.70 4.68 -34.39
CA ARG A 39 23.26 4.59 -34.71
C ARG A 39 22.49 4.17 -33.42
N PRO A 40 21.16 4.11 -33.44
CA PRO A 40 20.29 4.40 -32.31
C PRO A 40 19.94 3.17 -31.47
N ILE A 41 19.81 3.34 -30.16
CA ILE A 41 19.02 2.43 -29.32
C ILE A 41 18.36 3.27 -28.23
N THR A 42 17.04 3.45 -28.26
CA THR A 42 16.22 3.35 -27.05
C THR A 42 14.74 3.15 -27.39
N LYS A 43 14.26 1.93 -27.08
CA LYS A 43 12.94 1.60 -26.54
C LYS A 43 11.72 1.85 -27.42
N GLU A 44 11.63 1.11 -28.52
CA GLU A 44 10.35 0.64 -29.00
C GLU A 44 10.11 -0.77 -28.45
N LEU A 45 9.09 -0.96 -27.59
CA LEU A 45 8.24 -2.18 -27.52
C LEU A 45 7.27 -2.16 -26.32
N LYS A 46 5.98 -2.28 -26.66
CA LYS A 46 4.77 -2.64 -25.86
C LYS A 46 4.02 -1.52 -25.11
N LYS A 47 3.40 -0.61 -25.88
CA LYS A 47 2.44 0.41 -25.38
C LYS A 47 0.95 0.04 -25.58
N VAL A 48 0.64 -1.06 -26.27
CA VAL A 48 -0.74 -1.31 -26.77
C VAL A 48 -1.60 -2.10 -25.78
N ASN A 49 -1.02 -3.04 -25.04
CA ASN A 49 -1.70 -3.87 -24.04
C ASN A 49 -1.81 -3.22 -22.64
N ASN A 50 -0.97 -2.21 -22.35
CA ASN A 50 -1.00 -1.55 -21.05
C ASN A 50 -2.21 -0.60 -20.91
N LYS A 51 -2.68 0.02 -22.00
CA LYS A 51 -3.79 1.00 -21.94
C LYS A 51 -5.10 0.38 -21.44
N THR A 52 -5.53 -0.74 -22.02
CA THR A 52 -6.77 -1.43 -21.65
C THR A 52 -6.73 -1.98 -20.23
N ILE A 53 -5.58 -2.47 -19.79
CA ILE A 53 -5.38 -2.93 -18.41
C ILE A 53 -5.47 -1.73 -17.47
N VAL A 54 -4.82 -0.61 -17.79
CA VAL A 54 -4.84 0.61 -16.96
C VAL A 54 -6.25 1.22 -16.85
N GLU A 55 -7.05 1.19 -17.91
CA GLU A 55 -8.45 1.66 -17.91
C GLU A 55 -9.34 0.79 -17.01
N LYS A 56 -9.31 -0.54 -17.16
CA LYS A 56 -10.06 -1.44 -16.25
C LYS A 56 -9.64 -1.29 -14.79
N ASN A 57 -8.35 -1.13 -14.53
CA ASN A 57 -7.84 -0.89 -13.17
C ASN A 57 -8.28 0.47 -12.61
N LEU A 58 -8.48 1.48 -13.48
CA LEU A 58 -9.01 2.77 -13.07
C LEU A 58 -10.47 2.66 -12.63
N ASP A 59 -11.26 1.88 -13.36
CA ASP A 59 -12.67 1.64 -13.02
C ASP A 59 -12.81 0.89 -11.70
N VAL A 60 -11.99 -0.15 -11.47
CA VAL A 60 -11.96 -0.88 -10.19
C VAL A 60 -11.54 0.06 -9.05
N ALA A 61 -10.51 0.88 -9.26
CA ALA A 61 -10.07 1.84 -8.24
C ALA A 61 -11.18 2.84 -7.87
N HIS A 62 -11.92 3.36 -8.86
CA HIS A 62 -13.08 4.22 -8.60
C HIS A 62 -14.15 3.51 -7.81
N SER A 63 -14.55 2.31 -8.23
CA SER A 63 -15.63 1.58 -7.57
C SER A 63 -15.28 1.20 -6.13
N VAL A 64 -14.06 0.72 -5.87
CA VAL A 64 -13.59 0.38 -4.52
C VAL A 64 -13.55 1.60 -3.60
N ILE A 65 -13.09 2.75 -4.10
CA ILE A 65 -12.97 3.96 -3.30
C ILE A 65 -14.33 4.62 -3.06
N GLN A 66 -15.20 4.61 -4.06
CA GLN A 66 -16.59 5.02 -3.88
C GLN A 66 -17.28 4.18 -2.81
N TYR A 67 -17.09 2.85 -2.83
CA TYR A 67 -17.64 1.98 -1.80
C TYR A 67 -17.09 2.30 -0.40
N LEU A 68 -15.78 2.53 -0.27
CA LEU A 68 -15.18 2.95 0.99
C LEU A 68 -15.75 4.28 1.50
N ASN A 69 -15.95 5.24 0.59
CA ASN A 69 -16.55 6.53 0.88
C ASN A 69 -17.99 6.38 1.41
N ASP A 70 -18.81 5.60 0.71
CA ASP A 70 -20.20 5.32 1.09
C ASP A 70 -20.29 4.63 2.46
N LYS A 71 -19.38 3.69 2.75
CA LYS A 71 -19.36 2.98 4.05
C LYS A 71 -18.86 3.81 5.22
N THR A 72 -17.99 4.78 4.97
CA THR A 72 -17.35 5.57 6.04
C THR A 72 -17.88 6.99 6.16
N GLY A 73 -18.71 7.45 5.22
CA GLY A 73 -19.15 8.84 5.11
C GLY A 73 -18.00 9.80 4.82
N ARG A 74 -16.94 9.32 4.16
CA ARG A 74 -15.75 10.12 3.81
C ARG A 74 -15.66 10.34 2.31
N HIS A 75 -14.77 11.23 1.91
CA HIS A 75 -14.58 11.62 0.51
C HIS A 75 -13.11 11.47 0.09
N PHE A 76 -12.65 10.24 -0.01
CA PHE A 76 -11.36 9.92 -0.59
C PHE A 76 -11.39 10.07 -2.11
N LYS A 77 -10.28 10.54 -2.69
CA LYS A 77 -10.12 10.72 -4.14
C LYS A 77 -9.64 9.43 -4.79
N ALA A 78 -10.45 8.86 -5.67
CA ALA A 78 -10.11 7.68 -6.44
C ALA A 78 -9.04 7.95 -7.51
N GLU A 79 -8.97 9.19 -8.00
CA GLU A 79 -8.04 9.66 -9.02
C GLU A 79 -6.62 9.86 -8.46
N SER A 80 -6.47 9.85 -7.13
CA SER A 80 -5.17 10.03 -6.48
C SER A 80 -4.20 8.93 -6.90
N ALA A 81 -3.01 9.34 -7.35
CA ALA A 81 -1.95 8.43 -7.80
C ALA A 81 -1.57 7.39 -6.73
N ALA A 82 -1.55 7.79 -5.45
CA ALA A 82 -1.24 6.88 -4.34
C ALA A 82 -2.31 5.80 -4.19
N THR A 83 -3.59 6.19 -4.21
CA THR A 83 -4.73 5.27 -4.09
C THR A 83 -4.77 4.27 -5.23
N ARG A 84 -4.61 4.76 -6.47
CA ARG A 84 -4.53 3.92 -7.66
C ARG A 84 -3.36 2.95 -7.61
N LYS A 85 -2.21 3.40 -7.08
CA LYS A 85 -1.04 2.54 -6.90
C LYS A 85 -1.36 1.38 -5.96
N PHE A 86 -1.92 1.64 -4.78
CA PHE A 86 -2.26 0.58 -3.83
C PHE A 86 -3.20 -0.47 -4.44
N ILE A 87 -4.24 -0.03 -5.14
CA ILE A 87 -5.23 -0.95 -5.72
C ILE A 87 -4.64 -1.72 -6.90
N ASN A 88 -3.94 -1.05 -7.82
CA ASN A 88 -3.31 -1.69 -8.98
C ASN A 88 -2.24 -2.71 -8.56
N ASP A 89 -1.46 -2.40 -7.52
CA ASP A 89 -0.45 -3.33 -7.01
C ASP A 89 -1.10 -4.62 -6.47
N ARG A 90 -2.26 -4.53 -5.78
CA ARG A 90 -3.02 -5.73 -5.35
C ARG A 90 -3.68 -6.47 -6.51
N ILE A 91 -4.19 -5.77 -7.52
CA ILE A 91 -4.76 -6.45 -8.70
C ILE A 91 -3.68 -7.23 -9.45
N LYS A 92 -2.44 -6.72 -9.52
CA LYS A 92 -1.29 -7.46 -10.09
C LYS A 92 -0.91 -8.68 -9.26
N GLU A 93 -1.13 -8.65 -7.95
CA GLU A 93 -0.93 -9.80 -7.05
C GLU A 93 -2.03 -10.85 -7.19
N GLY A 94 -3.13 -10.55 -7.90
CA GLY A 94 -4.22 -11.49 -8.20
C GLY A 94 -5.49 -11.27 -7.39
N TYR A 95 -5.57 -10.20 -6.59
CA TYR A 95 -6.77 -9.87 -5.82
C TYR A 95 -7.85 -9.24 -6.69
N THR A 96 -9.12 -9.59 -6.45
CA THR A 96 -10.27 -9.08 -7.21
C THR A 96 -10.94 -7.90 -6.52
N GLN A 97 -11.80 -7.18 -7.25
CA GLN A 97 -12.62 -6.10 -6.70
C GLN A 97 -13.41 -6.53 -5.47
N GLU A 98 -13.97 -7.74 -5.49
CA GLU A 98 -14.73 -8.33 -4.40
C GLU A 98 -13.88 -8.48 -3.13
N ASP A 99 -12.58 -8.80 -3.25
CA ASP A 99 -11.68 -8.88 -2.09
C ASP A 99 -11.57 -7.55 -1.37
N PHE A 100 -11.41 -6.45 -2.13
CA PHE A 100 -11.37 -5.12 -1.54
C PHE A 100 -12.69 -4.76 -0.85
N ILE A 101 -13.82 -5.03 -1.49
CA ILE A 101 -15.15 -4.79 -0.92
C ILE A 101 -15.31 -5.54 0.40
N ARG A 102 -14.93 -6.83 0.44
CA ARG A 102 -15.00 -7.64 1.66
C ARG A 102 -14.10 -7.12 2.78
N VAL A 103 -12.87 -6.70 2.45
CA VAL A 103 -11.94 -6.09 3.42
C VAL A 103 -12.51 -4.78 3.97
N ILE A 104 -13.11 -3.94 3.11
CA ILE A 104 -13.77 -2.70 3.53
C ILE A 104 -14.91 -3.02 4.51
N ASP A 105 -15.76 -3.99 4.20
CA ASP A 105 -16.88 -4.35 5.07
C ASP A 105 -16.41 -4.87 6.43
N LEU A 106 -15.41 -5.76 6.45
CA LEU A 106 -14.83 -6.28 7.68
C LEU A 106 -14.25 -5.17 8.55
N LYS A 107 -13.39 -4.32 7.98
CA LYS A 107 -12.72 -3.27 8.75
C LYS A 107 -13.65 -2.14 9.13
N THR A 108 -14.62 -1.80 8.31
CA THR A 108 -15.65 -0.84 8.69
C THR A 108 -16.44 -1.35 9.89
N LYS A 109 -16.88 -2.61 9.89
CA LYS A 109 -17.57 -3.21 11.04
C LYS A 109 -16.72 -3.18 12.32
N GLN A 110 -15.42 -3.48 12.20
CA GLN A 110 -14.52 -3.53 13.36
C GLN A 110 -14.11 -2.15 13.88
N TRP A 111 -13.86 -1.18 13.00
CA TRP A 111 -13.18 0.07 13.35
C TRP A 111 -14.07 1.30 13.33
N LEU A 112 -15.19 1.31 12.60
CA LEU A 112 -16.02 2.51 12.44
C LEU A 112 -16.54 3.02 13.80
N ASN A 113 -16.93 2.09 14.68
CA ASN A 113 -17.47 2.41 16.01
C ASN A 113 -16.38 2.64 17.07
N LEU A 114 -15.10 2.43 16.74
CA LEU A 114 -13.99 2.59 17.68
C LEU A 114 -13.25 3.91 17.41
N PRO A 115 -13.28 4.89 18.33
CA PRO A 115 -12.73 6.24 18.09
C PRO A 115 -11.25 6.24 17.66
N LYS A 116 -10.45 5.36 18.27
CA LYS A 116 -9.03 5.22 17.94
C LYS A 116 -8.79 4.61 16.56
N PHE A 117 -9.64 3.66 16.14
CA PHE A 117 -9.41 2.88 14.92
C PHE A 117 -10.12 3.46 13.69
N ASN A 118 -11.17 4.25 13.88
CA ASN A 118 -11.93 4.87 12.79
C ASN A 118 -11.03 5.72 11.87
N ALA A 119 -10.03 6.43 12.43
CA ALA A 119 -9.06 7.22 11.66
C ALA A 119 -8.20 6.39 10.68
N PHE A 120 -8.10 5.08 10.87
CA PHE A 120 -7.31 4.17 10.04
C PHE A 120 -8.09 3.60 8.85
N LEU A 121 -9.39 3.88 8.72
CA LEU A 121 -10.21 3.50 7.57
C LEU A 121 -9.93 4.39 6.36
N ARG A 122 -8.70 4.32 5.85
CA ARG A 122 -8.20 5.06 4.69
C ARG A 122 -7.55 4.11 3.68
N PRO A 123 -7.52 4.45 2.38
CA PRO A 123 -6.98 3.56 1.35
C PRO A 123 -5.53 3.11 1.61
N SER A 124 -4.68 4.02 2.09
CA SER A 124 -3.28 3.72 2.36
C SER A 124 -3.03 2.76 3.52
N THR A 125 -3.99 2.63 4.44
CA THR A 125 -3.88 1.68 5.56
C THR A 125 -4.53 0.35 5.18
N LEU A 126 -5.71 0.40 4.57
CA LEU A 126 -6.48 -0.80 4.20
C LEU A 126 -5.80 -1.61 3.09
N PHE A 127 -5.21 -0.93 2.10
CA PHE A 127 -4.64 -1.57 0.91
C PHE A 127 -3.11 -1.62 0.92
N ASN A 128 -2.51 -1.46 2.10
CA ASN A 128 -1.08 -1.66 2.30
C ASN A 128 -0.73 -3.15 2.12
N ALA A 129 0.42 -3.44 1.49
CA ALA A 129 0.89 -4.79 1.22
C ALA A 129 0.96 -5.65 2.47
N THR A 130 1.50 -5.09 3.55
CA THR A 130 1.74 -5.83 4.80
C THR A 130 0.45 -6.24 5.49
N ASN A 131 -0.65 -5.53 5.27
CA ASN A 131 -1.88 -5.72 6.01
C ASN A 131 -3.00 -6.34 5.18
N PHE A 132 -3.02 -6.10 3.86
CA PHE A 132 -4.13 -6.52 3.00
C PHE A 132 -4.31 -8.04 3.00
N GLU A 133 -3.22 -8.80 2.84
CA GLU A 133 -3.24 -10.26 2.91
C GLU A 133 -3.79 -10.75 4.26
N ASN A 134 -3.34 -10.14 5.37
CA ASN A 134 -3.84 -10.47 6.71
C ASN A 134 -5.35 -10.26 6.82
N TYR A 135 -5.88 -9.18 6.23
CA TYR A 135 -7.32 -8.89 6.24
C TYR A 135 -8.11 -9.86 5.38
N VAL A 136 -7.55 -10.28 4.24
CA VAL A 136 -8.16 -11.31 3.39
C VAL A 136 -8.21 -12.66 4.12
N ASN A 137 -7.13 -13.04 4.80
CA ASN A 137 -7.06 -14.28 5.58
C ASN A 137 -8.03 -14.27 6.77
N GLU A 138 -8.20 -13.12 7.43
CA GLU A 138 -9.19 -12.95 8.50
C GLU A 138 -10.61 -13.22 8.02
N LEU A 139 -10.97 -12.78 6.79
CA LEU A 139 -12.27 -13.09 6.19
C LEU A 139 -12.50 -14.60 6.04
N VAL A 140 -11.47 -15.35 5.64
CA VAL A 140 -11.56 -16.82 5.49
C VAL A 140 -11.78 -17.48 6.86
N ALA A 141 -11.10 -17.00 7.90
CA ALA A 141 -11.27 -17.52 9.26
C ALA A 141 -12.69 -17.27 9.84
N THR A 142 -13.36 -16.18 9.45
CA THR A 142 -14.75 -15.94 9.87
C THR A 142 -15.77 -16.90 9.24
N LYS A 143 -15.43 -17.57 8.14
CA LYS A 143 -16.22 -18.66 7.54
C LYS A 143 -15.90 -20.02 8.19
N LYS A 144 -15.69 -20.06 9.50
CA LYS A 144 -15.59 -21.34 10.21
C LYS A 144 -16.87 -22.13 9.94
N PRO A 145 -16.81 -23.43 9.59
CA PRO A 145 -18.00 -24.21 9.29
C PRO A 145 -18.96 -24.07 10.46
N GLU A 146 -20.18 -23.66 10.12
CA GLU A 146 -21.33 -23.66 11.00
C GLU A 146 -21.30 -25.02 11.71
N LYS A 147 -20.98 -25.01 13.02
CA LYS A 147 -21.05 -26.23 13.79
C LYS A 147 -22.52 -26.61 13.72
N GLU A 148 -22.85 -27.68 13.01
CA GLU A 148 -24.17 -28.29 13.12
C GLU A 148 -24.48 -28.38 14.63
N PRO A 149 -25.67 -27.95 15.07
CA PRO A 149 -26.02 -28.06 16.47
C PRO A 149 -25.81 -29.52 16.85
N TYR A 150 -24.93 -29.77 17.82
CA TYR A 150 -24.61 -31.12 18.25
C TYR A 150 -25.90 -31.80 18.66
N THR A 151 -26.43 -32.66 17.77
CA THR A 151 -27.48 -33.60 18.08
C THR A 151 -26.80 -34.79 18.73
N PRO A 152 -26.95 -34.99 20.05
CA PRO A 152 -26.42 -36.18 20.69
C PRO A 152 -26.98 -37.41 19.95
N PRO A 153 -26.14 -38.41 19.65
CA PRO A 153 -26.61 -39.63 19.01
C PRO A 153 -27.69 -40.26 19.89
N VAL A 154 -28.86 -40.50 19.30
CA VAL A 154 -29.92 -41.25 19.98
C VAL A 154 -29.41 -42.69 20.11
N LEU A 155 -28.97 -43.04 21.31
CA LEU A 155 -28.61 -44.42 21.66
C LEU A 155 -29.91 -45.23 21.73
N ASP A 156 -30.23 -45.93 20.64
CA ASP A 156 -31.33 -46.89 20.61
C ASP A 156 -30.89 -48.19 21.28
N PHE A 157 -31.11 -48.26 22.60
CA PHE A 157 -30.79 -49.42 23.42
C PHE A 157 -31.65 -50.66 23.10
N ASN A 158 -32.70 -50.53 22.27
CA ASN A 158 -33.58 -51.65 21.92
C ASN A 158 -33.08 -52.44 20.69
N ARG A 159 -32.15 -51.89 19.90
CA ARG A 159 -31.62 -52.55 18.69
C ARG A 159 -30.82 -53.83 18.96
N GLY A 160 -30.39 -54.06 20.21
CA GLY A 160 -29.65 -55.25 20.61
C GLY A 160 -30.49 -56.49 20.88
N GLU A 161 -31.82 -56.35 21.07
CA GLU A 161 -32.68 -57.45 21.51
C GLU A 161 -33.31 -58.24 20.34
N GLU A 162 -33.22 -57.72 19.10
CA GLU A 162 -33.89 -58.30 17.92
C GLU A 162 -33.11 -59.45 17.26
N LEU A 163 -31.86 -59.72 17.66
CA LEU A 163 -31.02 -60.79 17.07
C LEU A 163 -30.97 -62.09 17.89
N LEU A 164 -31.68 -62.17 19.03
CA LEU A 164 -31.70 -63.37 19.87
C LEU A 164 -33.02 -64.16 19.81
N TYR A 165 -34.00 -63.70 19.03
CA TYR A 165 -35.31 -64.35 18.86
C TYR A 165 -35.72 -64.56 17.40
N GLY A 166 -34.77 -64.89 16.52
CA GLY A 166 -35.06 -65.40 15.18
C GLY A 166 -35.24 -66.92 15.18
N ASN A 167 -36.49 -67.40 15.16
CA ASN A 167 -36.88 -68.75 14.77
C ASN A 167 -36.90 -68.88 13.24
#